data_AF-A0A5E6NL56-F1
#
_entry.id   AF-A0A5E6NL56-F1
#
_cell.length_a   1.000
_cell.length_b   1.000
_cell.length_c   1.000
_cell.angle_alpha   90.00
_cell.angle_beta   90.00
_cell.angle_gamma   90.00
#
_symmetry.space_group_name_H-M   'P 1'
#
loop_
_entity.id
_entity.type
_entity.pdbx_description
1 polymer ?
#
loop_
_entity_poly.entity_id
_entity_poly.type
_entity_poly.pdbx_seq_one_letter_code
_entity_poly.pdbx_strand_id
1 'polypeptide(L)' 'MVDAIHPEGNINDNECMQCLHCQVLYKDQHKCPAKVKEVKRDLRHKEMRENKKQKKQKT' A
#
# COMPACT_ATOMS: atom_id res chain seq x y z
N MET A 1 -14.68 27.19 -9.98
CA MET A 1 -14.08 25.83 -9.99
C MET A 1 -12.88 25.90 -9.08
N VAL A 2 -12.73 24.93 -8.18
CA VAL A 2 -11.75 24.97 -7.07
C VAL A 2 -10.64 23.98 -7.43
N ASP A 3 -9.45 24.46 -7.74
CA ASP A 3 -8.32 23.62 -8.15
C ASP A 3 -7.40 23.34 -6.96
N ALA A 4 -7.48 22.10 -6.44
CA ALA A 4 -6.71 21.64 -5.28
C ALA A 4 -5.22 21.36 -5.57
N ILE A 5 -4.81 21.49 -6.83
CA ILE A 5 -3.44 21.25 -7.29
C ILE A 5 -2.97 22.53 -7.95
N HIS A 6 -1.99 23.18 -7.34
CA HIS A 6 -1.35 24.35 -7.93
C HIS A 6 -0.63 23.97 -9.23
N PRO A 7 -0.50 24.89 -10.20
CA PRO A 7 0.25 24.64 -11.43
C PRO A 7 1.73 24.29 -11.19
N GLU A 8 2.26 24.61 -10.01
CA GLU A 8 3.61 24.25 -9.55
C GLU A 8 3.69 22.84 -8.91
N GLY A 9 2.56 22.14 -8.75
CA GLY A 9 2.49 20.77 -8.24
C GLY A 9 2.23 20.63 -6.73
N ASN A 10 2.08 21.74 -6.01
CA ASN A 10 1.71 21.71 -4.59
C ASN A 10 0.22 21.36 -4.42
N ILE A 11 -0.09 20.40 -3.54
CA ILE A 11 -1.46 19.96 -3.25
C ILE A 11 -1.90 20.57 -1.92
N ASN A 12 -3.06 21.25 -1.91
CA ASN A 12 -3.69 21.73 -0.68
C ASN A 12 -4.66 20.67 -0.14
N ASP A 13 -4.28 20.00 0.95
CA ASP A 13 -5.07 18.93 1.56
C ASP A 13 -6.47 19.39 2.02
N ASN A 14 -6.65 20.69 2.27
CA ASN A 14 -7.93 21.25 2.73
C ASN A 14 -8.94 21.50 1.60
N GLU A 15 -8.51 21.47 0.34
CA GLU A 15 -9.37 21.78 -0.83
C GLU A 15 -9.55 20.58 -1.78
N CYS A 16 -8.92 19.44 -1.45
CA CYS A 16 -8.99 18.23 -2.27
C CYS A 16 -10.35 17.52 -2.12
N MET A 17 -11.27 17.74 -3.07
CA MET A 17 -12.53 16.98 -3.20
C MET A 17 -12.35 15.57 -3.80
N GLN A 18 -11.18 14.94 -3.62
CA GLN A 18 -10.97 13.49 -3.80
C GLN A 18 -10.78 12.77 -2.43
N CYS A 19 -11.04 13.47 -1.33
CA CYS A 19 -10.49 13.19 -0.01
C CYS A 19 -11.53 12.72 1.03
N LEU A 20 -12.05 11.50 0.88
CA LEU A 20 -12.49 10.74 2.07
C LEU A 20 -12.50 9.23 1.84
N HIS A 21 -12.95 8.77 0.67
CA HIS A 21 -13.00 7.33 0.38
C HIS A 21 -11.60 6.72 0.20
N CYS A 22 -10.71 7.41 -0.52
CA CYS A 22 -9.36 6.92 -0.77
C CYS A 22 -8.49 6.90 0.50
N GLN A 23 -8.60 7.91 1.38
CA GLN A 23 -7.84 7.94 2.65
C GLN A 23 -8.28 6.85 3.63
N VAL A 24 -9.60 6.59 3.74
CA VAL A 24 -10.12 5.51 4.58
C VAL A 24 -9.66 4.15 4.05
N LEU A 25 -9.75 3.94 2.74
CA LEU A 25 -9.33 2.68 2.13
C LEU A 25 -7.82 2.50 2.12
N TYR A 26 -7.00 3.56 2.05
CA TYR A 26 -5.54 3.47 1.99
C TYR A 26 -4.94 2.75 3.21
N LYS A 27 -5.55 2.91 4.38
CA LYS A 27 -5.14 2.21 5.62
C LYS A 27 -5.61 0.76 5.68
N ASP A 28 -6.61 0.39 4.87
CA ASP A 28 -7.15 -0.95 4.84
C ASP A 28 -6.25 -1.87 4.00
N GLN A 29 -5.62 -2.84 4.68
CA GLN A 29 -4.68 -3.78 4.07
C GLN A 29 -5.31 -4.74 3.06
N HIS A 30 -6.64 -4.86 3.07
CA HIS A 30 -7.41 -5.76 2.21
C HIS A 30 -8.15 -5.02 1.09
N LYS A 31 -8.43 -3.73 1.26
CA LYS A 31 -9.17 -2.93 0.27
C LYS A 31 -8.28 -1.98 -0.51
N CYS A 32 -7.20 -1.47 0.07
CA CYS A 32 -6.25 -0.63 -0.68
C CYS A 32 -5.49 -1.48 -1.69
N PRO A 33 -5.58 -1.20 -3.01
CA PRO A 33 -4.80 -1.94 -4.01
C PRO A 33 -3.29 -1.89 -3.76
N ALA A 34 -2.78 -0.79 -3.19
CA ALA A 34 -1.36 -0.66 -2.85
C ALA A 34 -0.97 -1.56 -1.66
N LYS A 35 -1.78 -1.58 -0.59
CA LYS A 35 -1.48 -2.43 0.59
C LYS A 35 -1.70 -3.91 0.32
N VAL A 36 -2.69 -4.29 -0.47
CA VAL A 36 -2.84 -5.69 -0.91
C VAL A 36 -1.60 -6.19 -1.66
N LYS A 37 -1.00 -5.35 -2.52
CA LYS A 37 0.25 -5.68 -3.21
C LYS A 37 1.43 -5.83 -2.24
N GLU A 38 1.53 -4.95 -1.24
CA GLU A 38 2.54 -5.00 -0.16
C GLU A 38 2.42 -6.31 0.63
N VAL A 39 1.23 -6.61 1.17
CA VAL A 39 0.95 -7.84 1.91
C VAL A 39 1.29 -9.09 1.09
N LYS A 40 0.87 -9.13 -0.19
CA LYS A 40 1.17 -10.28 -1.06
C LYS A 40 2.68 -10.47 -1.28
N ARG A 41 3.46 -9.38 -1.34
CA ARG A 41 4.92 -9.43 -1.44
C ARG A 41 5.54 -9.99 -0.16
N ASP A 42 5.06 -9.53 1.00
CA ASP A 42 5.58 -9.98 2.30
C ASP A 42 5.28 -11.46 2.58
N LEU A 43 4.10 -11.94 2.21
CA LEU A 43 3.76 -13.36 2.31
C LEU A 43 4.71 -14.23 1.48
N ARG A 44 5.00 -13.83 0.23
CA ARG A 44 5.99 -14.53 -0.61
C ARG A 44 7.38 -14.54 0.04
N HIS A 45 7.82 -13.40 0.58
CA HIS A 45 9.12 -13.34 1.27
C HIS A 45 9.16 -14.23 2.53
N LYS A 46 8.08 -14.30 3.30
CA LYS A 46 7.97 -15.21 4.46
C LYS A 46 8.05 -16.68 4.03
N GLU A 47 7.27 -17.08 3.02
CA GLU A 47 7.29 -18.45 2.49
C GLU A 47 8.69 -18.86 2.02
N MET A 48 9.38 -17.99 1.28
CA MET A 48 10.75 -18.24 0.83
C MET A 48 11.73 -18.42 2.00
N ARG A 49 11.56 -17.66 3.10
CA ARG A 49 12.38 -17.80 4.31
C ARG A 49 12.09 -19.14 5.01
N GLU A 50 10.83 -19.52 5.15
CA GLU A 50 10.45 -20.79 5.78
C GLU A 50 10.90 -22.00 4.95
N ASN A 51 10.79 -21.94 3.63
CA ASN A 51 11.27 -23.02 2.74
C ASN A 51 12.80 -23.19 2.85
N LYS A 52 13.56 -22.09 2.96
CA LYS A 52 15.01 -22.15 3.23
C LYS A 52 15.34 -22.81 4.58
N LYS A 53 14.57 -22.50 5.63
CA LYS A 53 14.75 -23.15 6.95
C LYS A 53 14.46 -24.65 6.89
N GLN A 54 13.38 -25.05 6.23
CA GLN A 54 13.02 -26.46 6.04
C GLN A 54 14.09 -27.22 5.24
N LYS A 55 14.65 -26.62 4.19
CA LYS A 55 15.75 -27.21 3.42
C LYS A 55 17.02 -27.39 4.25
N LYS A 56 17.36 -26.41 5.11
CA LYS A 56 18.52 -26.50 6.02
C LYS A 56 18.38 -27.59 7.07
N GLN A 57 17.17 -27.87 7.57
CA GLN A 57 16.94 -28.95 8.54
C GLN A 57 17.00 -30.36 7.93
N LYS A 58 16.91 -30.49 6.60
CA LYS A 58 16.96 -31.78 5.88
C LYS A 58 18.34 -32.10 5.28
N THR A 59 19.33 -31.24 5.49
CA THR A 59 20.73 -31.41 5.07
C THR A 59 21.57 -31.70 6.29
#